data_AF-A0A450W416-F1
#
_entry.id   AF-A0A450W416-F1
#
_cell.length_a   1.000
_cell.length_b   1.000
_cell.length_c   1.000
_cell.angle_alpha   90.00
_cell.angle_beta   90.00
_cell.angle_gamma   90.00
#
_symmetry.space_group_name_H-M   'P 1'
#
loop_
_entity.id
_entity.type
_entity.pdbx_description
1 polymer ?
#
loop_
_entity_poly.entity_id
_entity_poly.type
_entity_poly.pdbx_seq_one_letter_code
_entity_poly.pdbx_strand_id
1 'polypeptide(L)'
;MSDQRPSDDVSRSTPSPQEPHPIPIEAARQQARALDSAIARIDSSFSDLMRATYRHERTLTEAFEAIRAESEEIRNLLEPARGKLSELFRLLGMKYTDHSGMNCMDRARAMAEERRRQNKLAYPPQPQKKVRKKRTRKTAPAKTDKPDQEAGSE
;
A
#
# COMPACT_ATOMS: atom_id res chain seq x y z
N MET A 1 60.66 -20.79 10.67
CA MET A 1 60.81 -21.35 12.04
C MET A 1 60.31 -20.31 13.02
N SER A 2 59.41 -20.72 13.91
CA SER A 2 58.68 -19.95 14.94
C SER A 2 57.33 -19.37 14.50
N ASP A 3 56.34 -20.27 14.39
CA ASP A 3 54.92 -19.95 14.57
C ASP A 3 54.67 -19.56 16.03
N GLN A 4 54.27 -18.31 16.29
CA GLN A 4 53.65 -17.92 17.56
C GLN A 4 52.14 -17.92 17.38
N ARG A 5 51.49 -18.99 17.85
CA ARG A 5 50.04 -19.00 18.07
C ARG A 5 49.72 -18.04 19.23
N PRO A 6 48.66 -17.23 19.15
CA PRO A 6 48.16 -16.54 20.33
C PRO A 6 47.53 -17.58 21.25
N SER A 7 47.89 -17.56 22.53
CA SER A 7 47.23 -18.35 23.55
C SER A 7 45.76 -17.94 23.63
N ASP A 8 44.87 -18.86 23.26
CA ASP A 8 43.46 -18.82 23.60
C ASP A 8 43.33 -18.89 25.13
N ASP A 9 43.49 -17.76 25.80
CA ASP A 9 43.04 -17.59 27.18
C ASP A 9 42.00 -16.47 27.22
N VAL A 10 40.97 -16.66 26.38
CA VAL A 10 39.66 -16.06 26.63
C VAL A 10 39.12 -16.81 27.83
N SER A 11 39.48 -16.34 29.03
CA SER A 11 38.76 -16.62 30.26
C SER A 11 37.30 -16.23 30.04
N ARG A 12 36.51 -17.17 29.49
CA ARG A 12 35.05 -17.20 29.56
C ARG A 12 34.69 -17.43 31.02
N SER A 13 34.87 -16.39 31.81
CA SER A 13 34.10 -16.23 33.03
C SER A 13 32.66 -15.94 32.59
N THR A 14 31.93 -16.99 32.23
CA THR A 14 30.48 -16.98 32.41
C THR A 14 30.28 -16.50 33.84
N PRO A 15 29.61 -15.37 34.09
CA PRO A 15 29.36 -14.95 35.46
C PRO A 15 28.69 -16.14 36.14
N SER A 16 29.28 -16.61 37.24
CA SER A 16 28.62 -17.59 38.10
C SER A 16 27.19 -17.11 38.30
N PRO A 17 26.16 -17.97 38.19
CA PRO A 17 24.82 -17.59 38.61
C PRO A 17 24.97 -17.06 40.03
N GLN A 18 24.77 -15.75 40.21
CA GLN A 18 24.74 -15.18 41.54
C GLN A 18 23.66 -15.95 42.27
N GLU A 19 24.02 -16.62 43.37
CA GLU A 19 23.04 -17.22 44.25
C GLU A 19 21.98 -16.15 44.54
N PRO A 20 20.69 -16.44 44.35
CA PRO A 20 19.66 -15.46 44.60
C PRO A 20 19.80 -15.01 46.05
N HIS A 21 20.28 -13.79 46.24
CA HIS A 21 20.43 -13.23 47.58
C HIS A 21 19.05 -13.25 48.25
N PRO A 22 18.92 -13.90 49.41
CA PRO A 22 17.62 -14.04 50.06
C PRO A 22 17.08 -12.65 50.36
N ILE A 23 15.97 -12.30 49.70
CA ILE A 23 15.28 -11.04 49.93
C ILE A 23 14.63 -11.14 51.31
N PRO A 24 14.80 -10.14 52.19
CA PRO A 24 14.10 -10.10 53.47
C PRO A 24 12.58 -10.22 53.25
N ILE A 25 11.90 -11.01 54.08
CA ILE A 25 10.47 -11.33 53.93
C ILE A 25 9.62 -10.04 53.87
N GLU A 26 9.98 -9.01 54.64
CA GLU A 26 9.33 -7.70 54.65
C GLU A 26 9.46 -6.98 53.31
N ALA A 27 10.64 -7.03 52.68
CA ALA A 27 10.86 -6.43 51.36
C ALA A 27 10.07 -7.16 50.27
N ALA A 28 10.01 -8.50 50.33
CA ALA A 28 9.18 -9.29 49.42
C ALA A 28 7.69 -8.97 49.57
N ARG A 29 7.19 -8.79 50.80
CA ARG A 29 5.80 -8.37 51.07
C ARG A 29 5.48 -6.97 50.53
N GLN A 30 6.42 -6.02 50.64
CA GLN A 30 6.24 -4.68 50.08
C GLN A 30 6.20 -4.71 48.56
N GLN A 31 7.07 -5.49 47.92
CA GLN A 31 7.06 -5.69 46.48
C GLN A 31 5.77 -6.33 45.99
N ALA A 32 5.26 -7.36 46.70
CA ALA A 32 3.99 -8.00 46.37
C ALA A 32 2.82 -7.00 46.43
N ARG A 33 2.71 -6.20 47.49
CA ARG A 33 1.66 -5.16 47.60
C ARG A 33 1.76 -4.08 46.52
N ALA A 34 2.98 -3.68 46.17
CA ALA A 34 3.22 -2.72 45.09
C ALA A 34 2.81 -3.29 43.73
N LEU A 35 3.08 -4.58 43.49
CA LEU A 35 2.67 -5.30 42.30
C LEU A 35 1.14 -5.45 42.23
N ASP A 36 0.48 -5.85 43.31
CA ASP A 36 -0.99 -5.92 43.38
C ASP A 36 -1.63 -4.56 43.09
N SER A 37 -1.06 -3.48 43.64
CA SER A 37 -1.52 -2.11 43.39
C SER A 37 -1.27 -1.65 41.94
N ALA A 38 -0.20 -2.13 41.30
CA ALA A 38 0.07 -1.86 39.89
C ALA A 38 -0.92 -2.60 38.99
N ILE A 39 -1.18 -3.88 39.28
CA ILE A 39 -2.16 -4.70 38.55
C ILE A 39 -3.55 -4.06 38.64
N ALA A 40 -4.01 -3.70 39.85
CA ALA A 40 -5.31 -3.06 40.03
C ALA A 40 -5.44 -1.75 39.23
N ARG A 41 -4.37 -0.95 39.15
CA ARG A 41 -4.35 0.27 38.31
C ARG A 41 -4.42 -0.06 36.83
N ILE A 42 -3.67 -1.05 36.37
CA ILE A 42 -3.70 -1.51 34.97
C ILE A 42 -5.12 -1.97 34.61
N ASP A 43 -5.73 -2.82 35.44
CA ASP A 43 -7.08 -3.35 35.21
C ASP A 43 -8.14 -2.23 35.16
N SER A 44 -8.03 -1.25 36.06
CA SER A 44 -8.92 -0.07 36.04
C SER A 44 -8.75 0.75 34.76
N SER A 45 -7.51 1.01 34.34
CA SER A 45 -7.22 1.77 33.12
C SER A 45 -7.66 1.04 31.86
N PHE A 46 -7.53 -0.30 31.83
CA PHE A 46 -8.00 -1.14 30.75
C PHE A 46 -9.53 -1.13 30.66
N SER A 47 -10.21 -1.22 31.80
CA SER A 47 -11.68 -1.15 31.88
C SER A 47 -12.20 0.20 31.38
N ASP A 48 -11.55 1.30 31.76
CA ASP A 48 -11.88 2.64 31.29
C ASP A 48 -11.65 2.80 29.77
N LEU A 49 -10.52 2.28 29.27
CA LEU A 49 -10.23 2.27 27.83
C LEU A 49 -11.29 1.50 27.05
N MET A 50 -11.62 0.27 27.48
CA MET A 50 -12.65 -0.54 26.84
C MET A 50 -14.00 0.18 26.83
N ARG A 51 -14.38 0.80 27.95
CA ARG A 51 -15.63 1.58 28.02
C ARG A 51 -15.63 2.78 27.07
N ALA A 52 -14.50 3.48 26.94
CA ALA A 52 -14.35 4.57 25.99
C ALA A 52 -14.46 4.08 24.54
N THR A 53 -13.82 2.96 24.20
CA THR A 53 -13.89 2.35 22.88
C THR A 53 -15.34 1.99 22.51
N TYR A 54 -16.07 1.31 23.40
CA TYR A 54 -17.47 0.96 23.15
C TYR A 54 -18.38 2.19 22.95
N ARG A 55 -18.15 3.26 23.73
CA ARG A 55 -18.88 4.52 23.52
C ARG A 55 -18.57 5.13 22.16
N HIS A 56 -17.30 5.08 21.75
CA HIS A 56 -16.88 5.60 20.45
C HIS A 56 -17.49 4.79 19.29
N GLU A 57 -17.48 3.46 19.36
CA GLU A 57 -18.12 2.59 18.37
C GLU A 57 -19.62 2.86 18.23
N ARG A 58 -20.32 3.06 19.36
CA ARG A 58 -21.72 3.43 19.33
C ARG A 58 -21.95 4.79 18.65
N THR A 59 -21.12 5.78 18.99
CA THR A 59 -21.19 7.11 18.37
C THR A 59 -20.95 7.04 16.86
N LEU A 60 -19.97 6.22 16.42
CA LEU A 60 -19.71 6.00 15.00
C LEU A 60 -20.90 5.32 14.31
N THR A 61 -21.53 4.35 14.97
CA THR A 61 -22.72 3.67 14.43
C THR A 61 -23.88 4.65 14.23
N GLU A 62 -24.16 5.49 15.24
CA GLU A 62 -25.17 6.54 15.16
C GLU A 62 -24.85 7.55 14.05
N ALA A 63 -23.57 7.94 13.89
CA ALA A 63 -23.13 8.80 12.79
C ALA A 63 -23.33 8.15 11.40
N PHE A 64 -23.04 6.85 11.25
CA PHE A 64 -23.28 6.13 9.99
C PHE A 64 -24.77 6.01 9.66
N GLU A 65 -25.63 5.82 10.67
CA GLU A 65 -27.08 5.83 10.48
C GLU A 65 -27.59 7.20 10.04
N ALA A 66 -27.08 8.29 10.65
CA ALA A 66 -27.40 9.65 10.23
C ALA A 66 -26.98 9.92 8.77
N ILE A 67 -25.74 9.55 8.40
CA ILE A 67 -25.25 9.67 7.02
C ILE A 67 -26.12 8.85 6.05
N ARG A 68 -26.57 7.65 6.45
CA ARG A 68 -27.46 6.83 5.62
C ARG A 68 -28.80 7.51 5.41
N ALA A 69 -29.39 8.07 6.47
CA ALA A 69 -30.66 8.80 6.39
C ALA A 69 -30.55 10.04 5.49
N GLU A 70 -29.52 10.88 5.68
CA GLU A 70 -29.27 12.04 4.80
C GLU A 70 -29.05 11.62 3.33
N SER A 71 -28.33 10.51 3.12
CA SER A 71 -28.13 9.96 1.77
C SER A 71 -29.43 9.47 1.12
N GLU A 72 -30.39 8.98 1.91
CA GLU A 72 -31.73 8.63 1.44
C GLU A 72 -32.54 9.87 1.08
N GLU A 73 -32.49 10.92 1.90
CA GLU A 73 -33.13 12.20 1.60
C GLU A 73 -32.59 12.82 0.31
N ILE A 74 -31.27 12.85 0.14
CA ILE A 74 -30.63 13.35 -1.08
C ILE A 74 -31.07 12.52 -2.30
N ARG A 75 -31.14 11.18 -2.17
CA ARG A 75 -31.64 10.33 -3.25
C ARG A 75 -33.07 10.65 -3.61
N ASN A 76 -33.95 10.76 -2.62
CA ASN A 76 -35.36 11.10 -2.81
C ASN A 76 -35.53 12.48 -3.48
N LEU A 77 -34.70 13.46 -3.12
CA LEU A 77 -34.69 14.78 -3.75
C LEU A 77 -34.23 14.73 -5.21
N LEU A 78 -33.24 13.90 -5.52
CA LEU A 78 -32.67 13.79 -6.87
C LEU A 78 -33.49 12.90 -7.80
N GLU A 79 -34.27 11.96 -7.29
CA GLU A 79 -35.03 10.98 -8.08
C GLU A 79 -35.98 11.64 -9.12
N PRO A 80 -36.75 12.69 -8.78
CA PRO A 80 -37.58 13.37 -9.78
C PRO A 80 -36.76 14.04 -10.89
N ALA A 81 -35.61 14.63 -10.55
CA ALA A 81 -34.72 15.26 -11.53
C ALA A 81 -34.13 14.21 -12.49
N ARG A 82 -33.85 13.01 -11.99
CA ARG A 82 -33.37 11.87 -12.80
C ARG A 82 -34.41 11.38 -13.78
N GLY A 83 -35.67 11.26 -13.34
CA GLY A 83 -36.79 10.92 -14.22
C GLY A 83 -36.91 11.90 -15.38
N LYS A 84 -36.89 13.21 -15.08
CA LYS A 84 -36.93 14.28 -16.10
C LYS A 84 -35.75 14.23 -17.07
N LEU A 85 -34.53 14.01 -16.55
CA LEU A 85 -33.34 13.85 -17.39
C LEU A 85 -33.44 12.63 -18.32
N SER A 86 -33.88 11.49 -17.81
CA SER A 86 -34.06 10.27 -18.61
C SER A 86 -35.07 10.50 -19.75
N GLU A 87 -36.17 11.20 -19.46
CA GLU A 87 -37.17 11.55 -20.46
C GLU A 87 -36.61 12.49 -21.54
N LEU A 88 -35.84 13.51 -21.17
CA LEU A 88 -35.18 14.41 -22.12
C LEU A 88 -34.19 13.66 -23.03
N PHE A 89 -33.38 12.76 -22.47
CA PHE A 89 -32.46 11.94 -23.26
C PHE A 89 -33.21 11.05 -24.24
N ARG A 90 -34.33 10.45 -23.82
CA ARG A 90 -35.21 9.65 -24.69
C ARG A 90 -35.76 10.49 -25.85
N LEU A 91 -36.23 11.72 -25.58
CA LEU A 91 -36.74 12.63 -26.61
C LEU A 91 -35.66 13.04 -27.63
N LEU A 92 -34.41 13.18 -27.18
CA LEU A 92 -33.26 13.48 -28.04
C LEU A 92 -32.71 12.25 -28.78
N GLY A 93 -33.33 11.07 -28.63
CA GLY A 93 -32.83 9.81 -29.21
C GLY A 93 -31.51 9.33 -28.59
N MET A 94 -31.16 9.81 -27.40
CA MET A 94 -29.94 9.48 -26.68
C MET A 94 -30.19 8.44 -25.58
N LYS A 95 -29.15 7.70 -25.20
CA LYS A 95 -29.19 6.79 -24.05
C LYS A 95 -28.83 7.54 -22.76
N TYR A 96 -29.72 7.49 -21.77
CA TYR A 96 -29.42 7.94 -20.41
C TYR A 96 -28.70 6.83 -19.65
N THR A 97 -27.47 7.07 -19.19
CA THR A 97 -26.74 6.14 -18.33
C THR A 97 -26.84 6.58 -16.88
N ASP A 98 -27.61 5.82 -16.11
CA ASP A 98 -27.68 5.98 -14.67
C ASP A 98 -26.44 5.37 -13.99
N HIS A 99 -25.74 6.18 -13.19
CA HIS A 99 -24.58 5.75 -12.39
C HIS A 99 -24.78 5.90 -10.86
N SER A 100 -25.99 6.20 -10.36
CA SER A 100 -26.20 6.37 -8.91
C SER A 100 -26.09 5.07 -8.12
N GLY A 101 -26.46 3.94 -8.72
CA GLY A 101 -26.35 2.62 -8.09
C GLY A 101 -24.93 2.08 -8.03
N MET A 102 -23.96 2.78 -8.65
CA MET A 102 -22.56 2.34 -8.70
C MET A 102 -21.77 2.97 -7.54
N ASN A 103 -20.84 2.20 -6.97
CA ASN A 103 -19.84 2.79 -6.08
C ASN A 103 -18.97 3.81 -6.85
N CYS A 104 -18.27 4.68 -6.11
CA CYS A 104 -17.50 5.78 -6.68
C CYS A 104 -16.42 5.30 -7.68
N MET A 105 -15.79 4.16 -7.41
CA MET A 105 -14.73 3.59 -8.24
C MET A 105 -15.27 3.02 -9.55
N ASP A 106 -16.39 2.30 -9.51
CA ASP A 106 -17.06 1.76 -10.68
C ASP A 106 -17.64 2.87 -11.55
N ARG A 107 -18.21 3.91 -10.92
CA ARG A 107 -18.66 5.10 -11.61
C ARG A 107 -17.52 5.80 -12.35
N ALA A 108 -16.38 6.00 -11.70
CA ALA A 108 -15.20 6.59 -12.31
C ALA A 108 -14.67 5.74 -13.48
N ARG A 109 -14.65 4.41 -13.33
CA ARG A 109 -14.28 3.48 -14.41
C ARG A 109 -15.22 3.59 -15.61
N ALA A 110 -16.53 3.55 -15.38
CA ALA A 110 -17.54 3.65 -16.44
C ALA A 110 -17.43 4.96 -17.21
N MET A 111 -17.28 6.10 -16.50
CA MET A 111 -17.10 7.41 -17.12
C MET A 111 -15.81 7.51 -17.92
N ALA A 112 -14.71 6.95 -17.40
CA ALA A 112 -13.43 6.93 -18.10
C ALA A 112 -13.48 6.09 -19.37
N GLU A 113 -14.16 4.94 -19.33
CA GLU A 113 -14.33 4.08 -20.51
C GLU A 113 -15.18 4.76 -21.59
N GLU A 114 -16.31 5.36 -21.19
CA GLU A 114 -17.17 6.10 -22.11
C GLU A 114 -16.42 7.25 -22.77
N ARG A 115 -15.67 8.03 -21.99
CA ARG A 115 -14.83 9.11 -22.52
C ARG A 115 -13.75 8.61 -23.47
N ARG A 116 -13.15 7.43 -23.21
CA ARG A 116 -12.20 6.80 -24.14
C ARG A 116 -12.87 6.38 -25.45
N ARG A 117 -14.09 5.84 -25.41
CA ARG A 117 -14.85 5.51 -26.64
C ARG A 117 -15.14 6.77 -27.44
N GLN A 118 -15.66 7.81 -26.79
CA GLN A 118 -15.94 9.09 -27.43
C GLN A 118 -14.67 9.72 -28.02
N ASN A 119 -13.54 9.64 -27.33
CA ASN A 119 -12.26 10.14 -27.85
C ASN A 119 -11.80 9.37 -29.09
N LYS A 120 -11.94 8.03 -29.11
CA LYS A 120 -11.63 7.20 -30.31
C LYS A 120 -12.51 7.55 -31.51
N LEU A 121 -13.77 7.92 -31.27
CA LEU A 121 -14.70 8.34 -32.33
C LEU A 121 -14.39 9.75 -32.84
N ALA A 122 -14.06 10.68 -31.94
CA ALA A 122 -13.72 12.06 -32.28
C ALA A 122 -12.34 12.19 -32.94
N TYR A 123 -11.39 11.34 -32.57
CA TYR A 123 -10.04 11.31 -33.09
C TYR A 123 -9.68 9.87 -33.50
N PRO A 124 -9.79 9.52 -34.79
CA PRO A 124 -9.35 8.21 -35.24
C PRO A 124 -7.85 8.01 -34.95
N PRO A 125 -7.41 6.79 -34.62
CA PRO A 125 -6.02 6.53 -34.27
C PRO A 125 -5.11 6.96 -35.42
N GLN A 126 -4.21 7.90 -35.15
CA GLN A 126 -3.22 8.31 -36.14
C GLN A 126 -2.38 7.09 -36.53
N PRO A 127 -2.08 6.91 -37.83
CA PRO A 127 -1.29 5.78 -38.29
C PRO A 127 0.03 5.75 -37.52
N GLN A 128 0.33 4.61 -36.91
CA GLN A 128 1.60 4.38 -36.22
C GLN A 128 2.73 4.71 -37.20
N LYS A 129 3.39 5.86 -37.00
CA LYS A 129 4.59 6.21 -37.77
C LYS A 129 5.55 5.04 -37.60
N LYS A 130 5.80 4.31 -38.69
CA LYS A 130 6.73 3.18 -38.71
C LYS A 130 7.98 3.60 -37.96
N VAL A 131 8.26 2.96 -36.83
CA VAL A 131 9.45 3.24 -36.03
C VAL A 131 10.63 3.01 -36.96
N ARG A 132 11.29 4.11 -37.35
CA ARG A 132 12.42 4.09 -38.26
C ARG A 132 13.51 3.29 -37.55
N LYS A 133 13.73 2.04 -37.96
CA LYS A 133 14.79 1.17 -37.42
C LYS A 133 16.08 2.00 -37.41
N LYS A 134 16.62 2.27 -36.22
CA LYS A 134 17.92 2.95 -36.10
C LYS A 134 18.94 2.09 -36.84
N ARG A 135 19.57 2.67 -37.86
CA ARG A 135 20.62 2.03 -38.65
C ARG A 135 21.79 1.77 -37.70
N THR A 136 22.13 0.50 -37.47
CA THR A 136 23.32 0.11 -36.73
C THR A 136 24.54 0.70 -37.43
N ARG A 137 25.39 1.41 -36.67
CA ARG A 137 26.62 2.03 -37.16
C ARG A 137 27.59 0.89 -37.54
N LYS A 138 27.96 0.78 -38.82
CA LYS A 138 29.03 -0.14 -39.26
C LYS A 138 30.33 0.28 -38.59
N THR A 139 30.84 -0.53 -37.68
CA THR A 139 32.26 -0.54 -37.32
C THR A 139 33.03 -1.15 -38.49
N ALA A 140 33.91 -0.36 -39.11
CA ALA A 140 34.87 -0.86 -40.09
C ALA A 140 35.98 -1.62 -39.35
N PRO A 141 36.45 -2.77 -39.85
CA PRO A 141 37.65 -3.41 -39.30
C PRO A 141 38.87 -2.60 -39.75
N ALA A 142 39.64 -2.11 -38.78
CA ALA A 142 40.94 -1.49 -39.04
C ALA A 142 41.87 -2.54 -39.66
N LYS A 143 42.36 -2.25 -40.87
CA LYS A 143 43.52 -2.92 -41.44
C LYS A 143 44.77 -2.29 -40.82
N THR A 144 45.70 -3.12 -40.38
CA THR A 144 47.11 -2.76 -40.27
C THR A 144 47.93 -3.86 -40.91
N ASP A 145 48.89 -3.42 -41.70
CA ASP A 145 49.56 -4.12 -42.78
C ASP A 145 50.52 -5.23 -42.32
N LYS A 146 50.69 -6.22 -43.19
CA LYS A 146 51.83 -7.13 -43.19
C LYS A 146 53.01 -6.48 -43.93
N PRO A 147 54.24 -6.82 -43.52
CA PRO A 147 55.19 -7.44 -44.45
C PRO A 147 55.71 -8.75 -43.80
N ASP A 148 56.24 -9.76 -44.48
CA ASP A 148 57.32 -9.80 -45.47
C ASP A 148 57.17 -10.99 -46.44
N GLN A 149 57.93 -10.88 -47.53
CA GLN A 149 58.14 -11.82 -48.63
C GLN A 149 59.03 -13.02 -48.23
N GLU A 150 58.83 -14.17 -48.89
CA GLU A 150 59.83 -15.11 -49.45
C GLU A 150 59.05 -16.30 -50.05
N ALA A 151 58.90 -16.45 -51.38
CA ALA A 151 59.84 -16.91 -52.41
C ALA A 151 59.94 -18.45 -52.54
N GLY A 152 59.71 -18.98 -53.76
CA GLY A 152 59.95 -20.37 -54.20
C GLY A 152 58.65 -21.12 -54.55
N SER A 153 58.15 -21.11 -55.79
CA SER A 153 58.60 -21.78 -57.04
C SER A 153 58.29 -23.28 -57.11
N GLU A 154 57.44 -23.60 -58.09
CA GLU A 154 57.20 -24.86 -58.84
C GLU A 154 56.93 -26.17 -58.08
#